data_AF-A0A7R9LQJ6-F1
#
_entry.id   AF-A0A7R9LQJ6-F1
#
_cell.length_a   1.000
_cell.length_b   1.000
_cell.length_c   1.000
_cell.angle_alpha   90.00
_cell.angle_beta   90.00
_cell.angle_gamma   90.00
#
_symmetry.space_group_name_H-M   'P 1'
#
loop_
_entity.id
_entity.type
_entity.pdbx_description
1 polymer ?
#
loop_
_entity_poly.entity_id
_entity_poly.type
_entity_poly.pdbx_seq_one_letter_code
_entity_poly.pdbx_strand_id
1 'polypeptide(L)'
;MWSLSTQNRTNVFIKQFNKHWKPIQNNKTKNAINIFPLVLKTYWPTILFNACIQLVSTLLTFTQPLILDRLITFMTPMTDTTTATVEPIWRGYLYAGAMFVSPVLASVLNGQYDRRQDLLLMKMRSSVTALGAANLVGLSVLVLLIPFNSFMITREHRLWAKILEFKDKRVAAITEIINHIKVLKLYGWEPAFMNRVFGHRAQECAALSSVMVIGVISTAIVSATPYLVSLCSFTAFLYMSDQNILDPNKAFVSLLLFNILNGPITKIPPLVTCTILCRVSVKRMNSFLNANEVNESFVDHKPNQRTPIIVKNGSFKWDNNCNDSVLKNINIEIESQSLVAVVGRV
;
A
#
# COMPACT_ATOMS: atom_id res chain seq x y z
N MET A 1 -16.29 17.26 -11.12
CA MET A 1 -15.29 16.21 -11.42
C MET A 1 -15.58 15.62 -12.78
N TRP A 2 -14.55 15.28 -13.56
CA TRP A 2 -14.72 14.61 -14.86
C TRP A 2 -14.97 13.11 -14.69
N SER A 3 -15.78 12.54 -15.57
CA SER A 3 -15.98 11.08 -15.62
C SER A 3 -14.68 10.39 -16.01
N LEU A 4 -14.38 9.26 -15.36
CA LEU A 4 -13.22 8.43 -15.75
C LEU A 4 -13.34 8.00 -17.22
N SER A 5 -12.20 8.02 -17.91
CA SER A 5 -12.06 7.47 -19.27
C SER A 5 -12.56 6.04 -19.31
N THR A 6 -13.14 5.62 -20.43
CA THR A 6 -13.75 4.29 -20.62
C THR A 6 -12.81 3.14 -20.24
N GLN A 7 -11.50 3.29 -20.52
CA GLN A 7 -10.46 2.32 -20.15
C GLN A 7 -10.20 2.20 -18.65
N ASN A 8 -10.59 3.20 -17.85
CA ASN A 8 -10.35 3.27 -16.41
C ASN A 8 -11.57 2.88 -15.56
N ARG A 9 -12.59 2.30 -16.18
CA ARG A 9 -13.81 1.85 -15.51
C ARG A 9 -13.64 0.43 -14.97
N THR A 10 -14.20 0.18 -13.78
CA THR A 10 -14.20 -1.12 -13.10
C THR A 10 -14.63 -2.27 -14.00
N ASN A 11 -15.65 -2.07 -14.84
CA ASN A 11 -16.15 -3.11 -15.77
C ASN A 11 -15.08 -3.60 -16.75
N VAL A 12 -14.18 -2.73 -17.22
CA VAL A 12 -13.11 -3.13 -18.14
C VAL A 12 -12.06 -3.95 -17.41
N PHE A 13 -11.67 -3.52 -16.21
CA PHE A 13 -10.69 -4.23 -15.38
C PHE A 13 -11.20 -5.59 -14.92
N ILE A 14 -12.47 -5.66 -14.52
CA ILE A 14 -13.13 -6.92 -14.14
C ILE A 14 -13.16 -7.86 -15.35
N LYS A 15 -13.49 -7.39 -16.56
CA LYS A 15 -13.46 -8.23 -17.77
C LYS A 15 -12.07 -8.80 -18.03
N GLN A 16 -11.02 -7.98 -17.92
CA GLN A 16 -9.64 -8.41 -18.12
C GLN A 16 -9.20 -9.43 -17.05
N PHE A 17 -9.52 -9.17 -15.79
CA PHE A 17 -9.24 -10.09 -14.68
C PHE A 17 -10.02 -11.41 -14.83
N ASN A 18 -11.32 -11.34 -15.16
CA ASN A 18 -12.20 -12.49 -15.31
C ASN A 18 -11.77 -13.44 -16.43
N LYS A 19 -11.11 -12.93 -17.48
CA LYS A 19 -10.51 -13.75 -18.53
C LYS A 19 -9.51 -14.77 -17.98
N HIS A 20 -8.78 -14.40 -16.92
CA HIS A 20 -7.81 -15.27 -16.26
C HIS A 20 -8.37 -15.98 -15.02
N TRP A 21 -9.38 -15.42 -14.35
CA TRP A 21 -10.03 -16.00 -13.16
C TRP A 21 -10.96 -17.17 -13.47
N LYS A 22 -11.86 -17.04 -14.46
CA LYS A 22 -12.86 -18.08 -14.81
C LYS A 22 -12.28 -19.50 -15.00
N PRO A 23 -11.17 -19.71 -15.74
CA PRO A 23 -10.61 -21.06 -15.90
C PRO A 23 -10.04 -21.64 -14.59
N ILE A 24 -9.65 -20.79 -13.63
CA ILE A 24 -9.17 -21.22 -12.31
C ILE A 24 -10.36 -21.55 -11.41
N GLN A 25 -11.43 -20.75 -11.47
CA GLN A 25 -12.66 -20.99 -10.72
C GLN A 25 -13.34 -22.32 -11.13
N ASN A 26 -13.39 -22.63 -12.43
CA ASN A 26 -13.98 -23.90 -12.89
C ASN A 26 -13.15 -25.14 -12.49
N ASN A 27 -11.86 -24.95 -12.17
CA ASN A 27 -10.96 -26.00 -11.68
C ASN A 27 -10.82 -26.00 -10.14
N LYS A 28 -11.60 -25.17 -9.41
CA LYS A 28 -11.56 -25.01 -7.93
C LYS A 28 -11.76 -26.35 -7.20
N THR A 29 -12.36 -27.34 -7.83
CA THR A 29 -12.55 -28.69 -7.28
C THR A 29 -11.25 -29.50 -7.10
N LYS A 30 -10.15 -29.11 -7.76
CA LYS A 30 -8.88 -29.87 -7.71
C LYS A 30 -7.78 -29.25 -6.85
N ASN A 31 -7.74 -27.92 -6.66
CA ASN A 31 -6.68 -27.23 -5.92
C ASN A 31 -7.16 -25.92 -5.27
N ALA A 32 -6.58 -25.57 -4.11
CA ALA A 32 -6.81 -24.29 -3.46
C ALA A 32 -6.35 -23.11 -4.34
N ILE A 33 -7.18 -22.06 -4.42
CA ILE A 33 -6.94 -20.90 -5.27
C ILE A 33 -5.86 -20.00 -4.66
N ASN A 34 -4.88 -19.62 -5.48
CA ASN A 34 -3.87 -18.60 -5.17
C ASN A 34 -4.06 -17.35 -6.05
N ILE A 35 -4.40 -16.21 -5.44
CA ILE A 35 -4.69 -14.96 -6.16
C ILE A 35 -3.43 -14.24 -6.67
N PHE A 36 -2.29 -14.38 -6.00
CA PHE A 36 -1.05 -13.68 -6.35
C PHE A 36 -0.57 -13.94 -7.80
N PRO A 37 -0.38 -15.20 -8.24
CA PRO A 37 0.08 -15.47 -9.62
C PRO A 37 -0.93 -15.00 -10.67
N LEU A 38 -2.22 -14.99 -10.33
CA LEU A 38 -3.28 -14.51 -11.21
C LEU A 38 -3.23 -12.99 -11.42
N VAL A 39 -3.10 -12.24 -10.33
CA VAL A 39 -2.96 -10.78 -10.39
C VAL A 39 -1.69 -10.41 -11.16
N LEU A 40 -0.58 -11.12 -10.89
CA LEU A 40 0.67 -10.95 -11.62
C LEU A 40 0.47 -11.21 -13.12
N LYS A 41 -0.13 -12.34 -13.51
CA LYS A 41 -0.40 -12.69 -14.90
C LYS A 41 -1.35 -11.70 -15.62
N THR A 42 -2.24 -11.03 -14.88
CA THR A 42 -3.15 -10.05 -15.46
C THR A 42 -2.44 -8.73 -15.79
N TYR A 43 -1.51 -8.31 -14.94
CA TYR A 43 -0.89 -6.98 -15.00
C TYR A 43 0.60 -6.97 -15.39
N TRP A 44 1.24 -8.13 -15.59
CA TRP A 44 2.67 -8.22 -15.85
C TRP A 44 3.17 -7.38 -17.05
N PRO A 45 2.47 -7.22 -18.19
CA PRO A 45 3.01 -6.45 -19.30
C PRO A 45 3.12 -4.96 -18.95
N THR A 46 2.16 -4.47 -18.16
CA THR A 46 2.18 -3.08 -17.69
C THR A 46 3.26 -2.88 -16.63
N ILE A 47 3.43 -3.85 -15.73
CA ILE A 47 4.49 -3.81 -14.71
C ILE A 47 5.88 -3.82 -15.37
N LEU A 48 6.09 -4.70 -16.35
CA LEU A 48 7.37 -4.82 -17.06
C LEU A 48 7.70 -3.54 -17.83
N PHE A 49 6.72 -2.98 -18.56
CA PHE A 49 6.92 -1.71 -19.26
C PHE A 49 7.25 -0.55 -18.30
N ASN A 50 6.55 -0.48 -17.15
CA ASN A 50 6.85 0.51 -16.12
C ASN A 50 8.26 0.31 -15.53
N ALA A 51 8.68 -0.94 -15.32
CA ALA A 51 10.03 -1.26 -14.86
C ALA A 51 11.11 -0.83 -15.88
N CYS A 52 10.86 -1.01 -17.18
CA CYS A 52 11.75 -0.52 -18.23
C CYS A 52 11.89 1.02 -18.20
N ILE A 53 10.77 1.75 -18.07
CA ILE A 53 10.81 3.22 -17.94
C ILE A 53 11.65 3.63 -16.72
N GLN A 54 11.43 2.96 -15.58
CA GLN A 54 12.16 3.26 -14.36
C GLN A 54 13.66 2.97 -14.48
N LEU A 55 14.01 1.86 -15.15
CA LEU A 55 15.41 1.49 -15.39
C LEU A 55 16.09 2.56 -16.24
N VAL A 56 15.47 2.97 -17.35
CA VAL A 56 15.99 4.04 -18.21
C VAL A 56 16.16 5.34 -17.43
N SER A 57 15.13 5.75 -16.67
CA SER A 57 15.20 6.95 -15.83
C SER A 57 16.34 6.89 -14.79
N THR A 58 16.54 5.72 -14.18
CA THR A 58 17.61 5.49 -13.21
C THR A 58 18.98 5.61 -13.88
N LEU A 59 19.17 5.01 -15.05
CA LEU A 59 20.42 5.15 -15.81
C LEU A 59 20.72 6.61 -16.16
N LEU A 60 19.71 7.39 -16.60
CA LEU A 60 19.86 8.82 -16.89
C LEU A 60 20.15 9.68 -15.64
N THR A 61 19.82 9.18 -14.45
CA THR A 61 20.17 9.85 -13.19
C THR A 61 21.63 9.58 -12.83
N PHE A 62 22.15 8.39 -13.14
CA PHE A 62 23.57 8.02 -12.94
C PHE A 62 24.53 8.62 -13.99
N THR A 63 24.05 9.02 -15.17
CA THR A 63 24.89 9.72 -16.14
C THR A 63 25.32 11.12 -15.66
N GLN A 64 24.55 11.77 -14.78
CA GLN A 64 24.85 13.13 -14.31
C GLN A 64 26.19 13.24 -13.54
N PRO A 65 26.51 12.40 -12.53
CA PRO A 65 27.83 12.39 -11.90
C PRO A 65 28.98 12.10 -12.87
N LEU A 66 28.76 11.23 -13.86
CA LEU A 66 29.77 10.87 -14.86
C LEU A 66 30.08 12.03 -15.82
N ILE A 67 29.05 12.79 -16.20
CA ILE A 67 29.24 13.99 -17.03
C ILE A 67 29.93 15.08 -16.20
N LEU A 68 29.61 15.21 -14.91
CA LEU A 68 30.29 16.17 -14.04
C LEU A 68 31.78 15.83 -13.88
N ASP A 69 32.14 14.57 -13.69
CA ASP A 69 33.53 14.11 -13.64
C ASP A 69 34.31 14.53 -14.90
N ARG A 70 33.71 14.30 -16.07
CA ARG A 70 34.29 14.69 -17.36
C ARG A 70 34.39 16.21 -17.54
N LEU A 71 33.40 16.96 -17.06
CA LEU A 71 33.39 18.41 -17.12
C LEU A 71 34.47 19.00 -16.19
N ILE A 72 34.60 18.49 -14.96
CA ILE A 72 35.63 18.94 -14.02
C ILE A 72 37.02 18.63 -14.56
N THR A 73 37.24 17.42 -15.10
CA THR A 73 38.51 17.03 -15.73
C THR A 73 38.86 17.91 -16.94
N PHE A 74 37.86 18.34 -17.71
CA PHE A 74 38.05 19.29 -18.81
C PHE A 74 38.42 20.70 -18.31
N MET A 75 37.88 21.12 -17.15
CA MET A 75 38.13 22.45 -16.56
C MET A 75 39.44 22.52 -15.75
N THR A 76 39.98 21.40 -15.27
CA THR A 76 41.27 21.38 -14.59
C THR A 76 42.39 21.61 -15.61
N PRO A 77 43.19 22.68 -15.48
CA PRO A 77 44.30 22.92 -16.41
C PRO A 77 45.30 21.77 -16.29
N MET A 78 45.62 21.12 -17.40
CA MET A 78 46.72 20.15 -17.46
C MET A 78 48.02 20.86 -17.09
N THR A 79 48.48 20.73 -15.85
CA THR A 79 49.74 21.27 -15.33
C THR A 79 50.98 20.46 -15.73
N ASP A 80 50.87 19.55 -16.71
CA ASP A 80 52.01 18.89 -17.33
C ASP A 80 52.20 19.38 -18.77
N THR A 81 53.03 20.41 -18.89
CA THR A 81 53.61 20.87 -20.16
C THR A 81 54.52 19.79 -20.73
N THR A 82 53.99 18.80 -21.45
CA THR A 82 54.77 18.09 -22.51
C THR A 82 53.95 17.33 -23.55
N THR A 83 52.65 17.08 -23.35
CA THR A 83 51.78 16.44 -24.37
C THR A 83 50.37 17.02 -24.39
N ALA A 84 50.27 18.34 -24.56
CA ALA A 84 48.99 19.04 -24.64
C ALA A 84 48.32 18.82 -26.01
N THR A 85 47.52 17.76 -26.14
CA THR A 85 46.40 17.80 -27.09
C THR A 85 45.33 18.68 -26.47
N VAL A 86 45.28 19.96 -26.86
CA VAL A 86 44.25 20.89 -26.41
C VAL A 86 42.90 20.30 -26.78
N GLU A 87 42.15 19.83 -25.78
CA GLU A 87 40.82 19.29 -26.04
C GLU A 87 39.93 20.41 -26.62
N PRO A 88 39.18 20.14 -27.70
CA PRO A 88 38.40 21.18 -28.36
C PRO A 88 37.32 21.72 -27.43
N ILE A 89 37.19 23.05 -27.36
CA ILE A 89 36.27 23.82 -26.50
C ILE A 89 34.81 23.35 -26.65
N TRP A 90 34.45 22.80 -27.81
CA TRP A 90 33.12 22.34 -28.16
C TRP A 90 32.69 21.15 -27.29
N ARG A 91 33.65 20.35 -26.79
CA ARG A 91 33.39 19.27 -25.83
C ARG A 91 32.86 19.80 -24.50
N GLY A 92 33.39 20.94 -24.02
CA GLY A 92 32.89 21.60 -22.82
C GLY A 92 31.43 22.04 -22.95
N TYR A 93 31.07 22.69 -24.07
CA TYR A 93 29.68 23.06 -24.35
C TYR A 93 28.76 21.84 -24.50
N LEU A 94 29.26 20.76 -25.10
CA LEU A 94 28.53 19.49 -25.22
C LEU A 94 28.27 18.84 -23.85
N TYR A 95 29.26 18.79 -22.96
CA TYR A 95 29.08 18.27 -21.60
C TYR A 95 28.12 19.13 -20.78
N ALA A 96 28.23 20.46 -20.85
CA ALA A 96 27.31 21.37 -20.18
C ALA A 96 25.86 21.21 -20.69
N GLY A 97 25.69 21.08 -22.02
CA GLY A 97 24.39 20.79 -22.63
C GLY A 97 23.83 19.44 -22.19
N ALA A 98 24.67 18.40 -22.15
CA ALA A 98 24.28 17.08 -21.68
C ALA A 98 23.89 17.07 -20.18
N MET A 99 24.57 17.87 -19.34
CA MET A 99 24.20 18.06 -17.93
C MET A 99 22.83 18.69 -17.75
N PHE A 100 22.36 19.50 -18.70
CA PHE A 100 21.01 20.06 -18.67
C PHE A 100 19.95 19.09 -19.22
N VAL A 101 20.24 18.43 -20.34
CA VAL A 101 19.28 17.57 -21.03
C VAL A 101 19.01 16.26 -20.26
N SER A 102 20.05 15.66 -19.67
CA SER A 102 19.91 14.37 -18.97
C SER A 102 18.93 14.42 -17.79
N PRO A 103 19.02 15.38 -16.85
CA PRO A 103 18.09 15.47 -15.71
C PRO A 103 16.67 15.86 -16.12
N VAL A 104 16.51 16.70 -17.15
CA VAL A 104 15.18 17.07 -17.67
C VAL A 104 14.48 15.84 -18.23
N LEU A 105 15.18 15.04 -19.04
CA LEU A 105 14.64 13.81 -19.59
C LEU A 105 14.35 12.76 -18.49
N ALA A 106 15.24 12.62 -17.50
CA ALA A 106 15.00 11.78 -16.33
C ALA A 106 13.77 12.22 -15.54
N SER A 107 13.58 13.53 -15.32
CA SER A 107 12.43 14.09 -14.62
C SER A 107 11.11 13.77 -15.34
N VAL A 108 11.06 13.94 -16.66
CA VAL A 108 9.88 13.58 -17.47
C VAL A 108 9.59 12.09 -17.37
N LEU A 109 10.60 11.23 -17.48
CA LEU A 109 10.41 9.77 -17.38
C LEU A 109 9.95 9.34 -15.99
N ASN A 110 10.50 9.93 -14.92
CA ASN A 110 10.04 9.71 -13.54
C ASN A 110 8.58 10.15 -13.37
N GLY A 111 8.20 11.33 -13.87
CA GLY A 111 6.81 11.79 -13.81
C GLY A 111 5.84 10.88 -14.58
N GLN A 112 6.27 10.33 -15.72
CA GLN A 112 5.48 9.33 -16.46
C GLN A 112 5.37 8.01 -15.71
N TYR A 113 6.45 7.58 -15.06
CA TYR A 113 6.46 6.38 -14.21
C TYR A 113 5.48 6.52 -13.05
N ASP A 114 5.55 7.63 -12.29
CA ASP A 114 4.69 7.88 -11.13
C ASP A 114 3.20 7.87 -11.53
N ARG A 115 2.85 8.62 -12.59
CA ARG A 115 1.47 8.65 -13.12
C ARG A 115 0.98 7.26 -13.53
N ARG A 116 1.83 6.48 -14.21
CA ARG A 116 1.47 5.12 -14.65
C ARG A 116 1.36 4.15 -13.50
N GLN A 117 2.22 4.26 -12.49
CA GLN A 117 2.17 3.46 -11.28
C GLN A 117 0.88 3.71 -10.50
N ASP A 118 0.49 4.98 -10.31
CA ASP A 118 -0.76 5.33 -9.62
C ASP A 118 -1.99 4.83 -10.36
N LEU A 119 -1.99 4.95 -11.70
CA LEU A 119 -3.05 4.37 -12.52
C LEU A 119 -3.11 2.85 -12.37
N LEU A 120 -1.98 2.13 -12.42
CA LEU A 120 -1.92 0.68 -12.21
C LEU A 120 -2.48 0.30 -10.83
N LEU A 121 -2.10 1.02 -9.77
CA LEU A 121 -2.60 0.79 -8.41
C LEU A 121 -4.13 0.96 -8.35
N MET A 122 -4.69 1.96 -9.03
CA MET A 122 -6.13 2.12 -9.15
C MET A 122 -6.80 0.92 -9.84
N LYS A 123 -6.21 0.40 -10.93
CA LYS A 123 -6.75 -0.80 -11.62
C LYS A 123 -6.73 -2.03 -10.72
N MET A 124 -5.59 -2.28 -10.07
CA MET A 124 -5.40 -3.39 -9.15
C MET A 124 -6.39 -3.34 -7.99
N ARG A 125 -6.54 -2.16 -7.34
CA ARG A 125 -7.49 -1.96 -6.24
C ARG A 125 -8.91 -2.27 -6.69
N SER A 126 -9.34 -1.70 -7.82
CA SER A 126 -10.68 -1.92 -8.39
C SER A 126 -10.97 -3.40 -8.68
N SER A 127 -10.03 -4.12 -9.30
CA SER A 127 -10.17 -5.56 -9.57
C SER A 127 -10.29 -6.39 -8.31
N VAL A 128 -9.49 -6.08 -7.28
CA VAL A 128 -9.53 -6.83 -6.00
C VAL A 128 -10.79 -6.52 -5.21
N THR A 129 -11.25 -5.26 -5.18
CA THR A 129 -12.51 -4.88 -4.49
C THR A 129 -13.76 -5.47 -5.15
N ALA A 130 -13.71 -5.75 -6.45
CA ALA A 130 -14.82 -6.36 -7.16
C ALA A 130 -15.08 -7.83 -6.79
N LEU A 131 -14.11 -8.50 -6.15
CA LEU A 131 -14.19 -9.93 -5.81
C LEU A 131 -14.89 -10.21 -4.46
N GLY A 132 -15.41 -9.18 -3.78
CA GLY A 132 -16.25 -9.36 -2.59
C GLY A 132 -16.47 -8.07 -1.81
N ALA A 133 -17.71 -7.85 -1.35
CA ALA A 133 -18.14 -6.67 -0.59
C ALA A 133 -17.76 -6.70 0.91
N ALA A 134 -16.92 -7.63 1.36
CA ALA A 134 -16.53 -7.72 2.77
C ALA A 134 -15.03 -7.46 2.93
N ASN A 135 -14.62 -6.22 3.24
CA ASN A 135 -13.28 -5.94 3.76
C ASN A 135 -13.18 -4.58 4.50
N LEU A 136 -13.47 -4.59 5.80
CA LEU A 136 -12.98 -3.60 6.78
C LEU A 136 -12.00 -4.25 7.79
N VAL A 137 -11.47 -5.45 7.50
CA VAL A 137 -10.56 -6.21 8.39
C VAL A 137 -9.07 -5.91 8.08
N GLY A 138 -8.80 -5.01 7.13
CA GLY A 138 -7.45 -4.61 6.69
C GLY A 138 -6.64 -3.83 7.72
N LEU A 139 -7.29 -3.25 8.74
CA LEU A 139 -6.60 -2.43 9.75
C LEU A 139 -5.83 -3.27 10.78
N SER A 140 -6.29 -4.50 11.09
CA SER A 140 -5.70 -5.33 12.15
C SER A 140 -4.51 -6.21 11.72
N VAL A 141 -4.18 -6.29 10.42
CA VAL A 141 -3.00 -7.05 9.95
C VAL A 141 -1.76 -6.23 9.67
N LEU A 142 -1.92 -4.92 9.56
CA LEU A 142 -0.81 -3.96 9.59
C LEU A 142 0.01 -4.07 10.89
N VAL A 143 -0.58 -4.59 11.96
CA VAL A 143 0.03 -4.71 13.29
C VAL A 143 0.94 -5.93 13.43
N LEU A 144 0.80 -6.98 12.60
CA LEU A 144 1.40 -8.30 12.90
C LEU A 144 2.75 -8.59 12.23
N LEU A 145 3.38 -7.64 11.53
CA LEU A 145 4.55 -7.90 10.68
C LEU A 145 5.73 -6.94 10.94
N ILE A 146 6.05 -6.84 12.22
CA ILE A 146 7.01 -5.91 12.81
C ILE A 146 8.51 -6.32 12.76
N PRO A 147 8.96 -7.57 12.53
CA PRO A 147 10.28 -7.94 13.06
C PRO A 147 11.49 -7.31 12.37
N PHE A 148 11.38 -6.69 11.19
CA PHE A 148 12.57 -6.24 10.45
C PHE A 148 13.00 -4.77 10.71
N ASN A 149 12.09 -3.90 11.21
CA ASN A 149 12.39 -2.52 11.64
C ASN A 149 11.98 -2.30 13.12
N SER A 150 12.14 -3.35 13.92
CA SER A 150 11.32 -3.71 15.09
C SER A 150 11.45 -2.82 16.34
N PHE A 151 12.24 -1.75 16.35
CA PHE A 151 12.38 -0.93 17.55
C PHE A 151 11.70 0.44 17.44
N MET A 152 12.13 1.29 16.51
CA MET A 152 11.53 2.62 16.31
C MET A 152 10.11 2.53 15.75
N ILE A 153 9.91 1.73 14.70
CA ILE A 153 8.62 1.55 14.07
C ILE A 153 7.62 0.87 15.03
N THR A 154 8.09 -0.03 15.89
CA THR A 154 7.23 -0.68 16.90
C THR A 154 6.79 0.28 18.00
N ARG A 155 7.68 1.18 18.44
CA ARG A 155 7.32 2.21 19.42
C ARG A 155 6.31 3.19 18.82
N GLU A 156 6.54 3.63 17.59
CA GLU A 156 5.64 4.51 16.87
C GLU A 156 4.28 3.84 16.63
N HIS A 157 4.25 2.58 16.16
CA HIS A 157 3.02 1.84 15.96
C HIS A 157 2.26 1.52 17.25
N ARG A 158 2.93 1.24 18.37
CA ARG A 158 2.28 1.08 19.68
C ARG A 158 1.59 2.37 20.11
N LEU A 159 2.22 3.52 19.86
CA LEU A 159 1.61 4.82 20.14
C LEU A 159 0.44 5.09 19.18
N TRP A 160 0.56 4.79 17.89
CA TRP A 160 -0.55 4.86 16.92
C TRP A 160 -1.73 3.95 17.29
N ALA A 161 -1.48 2.75 17.80
CA ALA A 161 -2.53 1.85 18.28
C ALA A 161 -3.28 2.47 19.48
N LYS A 162 -2.56 3.06 20.44
CA LYS A 162 -3.16 3.80 21.55
C LYS A 162 -3.97 5.01 21.08
N ILE A 163 -3.49 5.75 20.07
CA ILE A 163 -4.23 6.86 19.46
C ILE A 163 -5.53 6.36 18.84
N LEU A 164 -5.51 5.24 18.10
CA LEU A 164 -6.71 4.64 17.53
C LEU A 164 -7.71 4.23 18.61
N GLU A 165 -7.23 3.61 19.70
CA GLU A 165 -8.07 3.26 20.84
C GLU A 165 -8.73 4.50 21.48
N PHE A 166 -7.98 5.58 21.73
CA PHE A 166 -8.54 6.82 22.26
C PHE A 166 -9.50 7.49 21.28
N LYS A 167 -9.19 7.44 19.98
CA LYS A 167 -10.06 7.96 18.92
C LYS A 167 -11.37 7.18 18.85
N ASP A 168 -11.35 5.85 18.96
CA ASP A 168 -12.54 5.00 18.94
C ASP A 168 -13.41 5.27 20.18
N LYS A 169 -12.80 5.40 21.37
CA LYS A 169 -13.51 5.83 22.59
C LYS A 169 -14.16 7.21 22.44
N ARG A 170 -13.45 8.18 21.84
CA ARG A 170 -13.99 9.52 21.56
C ARG A 170 -15.16 9.48 20.59
N VAL A 171 -15.05 8.71 19.50
CA VAL A 171 -16.11 8.57 18.49
C VAL A 171 -17.33 7.87 19.09
N ALA A 172 -17.14 6.82 19.90
CA ALA A 172 -18.21 6.16 20.62
C ALA A 172 -18.94 7.12 21.57
N ALA A 173 -18.20 7.90 22.38
CA ALA A 173 -18.79 8.89 23.29
C ALA A 173 -19.57 10.00 22.54
N ILE A 174 -19.05 10.48 21.41
CA ILE A 174 -19.79 11.45 20.56
C ILE A 174 -21.06 10.83 20.00
N THR A 175 -21.00 9.57 19.58
CA THR A 175 -22.16 8.85 19.05
C THR A 175 -23.25 8.68 20.13
N GLU A 176 -22.85 8.37 21.37
CA GLU A 176 -23.75 8.31 22.53
C GLU A 176 -24.48 9.64 22.76
N ILE A 177 -23.74 10.76 22.69
CA ILE A 177 -24.30 12.12 22.84
C ILE A 177 -25.28 12.45 21.72
N ILE A 178 -24.94 12.14 20.46
CA ILE A 178 -25.81 12.42 19.29
C ILE A 178 -27.11 11.63 19.38
N ASN A 179 -27.03 10.34 19.74
CA ASN A 179 -28.21 9.48 19.83
C ASN A 179 -29.16 9.89 20.96
N HIS A 180 -28.64 10.43 22.07
CA HIS A 180 -29.44 10.79 23.25
C HIS A 180 -29.60 12.30 23.48
N ILE A 181 -29.29 13.14 22.48
CA ILE A 181 -29.13 14.60 22.64
C ILE A 181 -30.32 15.29 23.30
N LYS A 182 -31.55 14.85 23.03
CA LYS A 182 -32.77 15.42 23.63
C LYS A 182 -32.79 15.26 25.15
N VAL A 183 -32.43 14.08 25.66
CA VAL A 183 -32.38 13.78 27.10
C VAL A 183 -31.29 14.62 27.77
N LEU A 184 -30.10 14.67 27.17
CA LEU A 184 -28.99 15.46 27.68
C LEU A 184 -29.34 16.94 27.86
N LYS A 185 -30.05 17.54 26.89
CA LYS A 185 -30.53 18.92 26.95
C LYS A 185 -31.57 19.14 28.05
N LEU A 186 -32.54 18.22 28.17
CA LEU A 186 -33.61 18.32 29.17
C LEU A 186 -33.08 18.30 30.61
N TYR A 187 -32.02 17.54 30.87
CA TYR A 187 -31.40 17.46 32.19
C TYR A 187 -30.22 18.42 32.42
N GLY A 188 -29.83 19.21 31.41
CA GLY A 188 -28.66 20.11 31.51
C GLY A 188 -27.33 19.37 31.71
N TRP A 189 -27.22 18.12 31.25
CA TRP A 189 -26.02 17.28 31.41
C TRP A 189 -24.94 17.52 30.35
N GLU A 190 -25.11 18.51 29.48
CA GLU A 190 -24.20 18.82 28.39
C GLU A 190 -22.76 19.06 28.87
N PRO A 191 -22.49 19.84 29.95
CA PRO A 191 -21.12 20.07 30.41
C PRO A 191 -20.42 18.80 30.91
N ALA A 192 -21.15 17.91 31.58
CA ALA A 192 -20.61 16.67 32.13
C ALA A 192 -20.15 15.70 31.00
N PHE A 193 -20.98 15.53 29.98
CA PHE A 193 -20.64 14.71 28.82
C PHE A 193 -19.56 15.36 27.94
N MET A 194 -19.54 16.69 27.85
CA MET A 194 -18.50 17.41 27.13
C MET A 194 -17.12 17.24 27.80
N ASN A 195 -17.07 17.31 29.13
CA ASN A 195 -15.85 17.02 29.90
C ASN A 195 -15.35 15.58 29.69
N ARG A 196 -16.25 14.60 29.58
CA ARG A 196 -15.89 13.21 29.24
C ARG A 196 -15.22 13.11 27.86
N VAL A 197 -15.76 13.80 26.85
CA VAL A 197 -15.16 13.85 25.50
C VAL A 197 -13.80 14.56 25.52
N PHE A 198 -13.67 15.68 26.23
CA PHE A 198 -12.40 16.39 26.37
C PHE A 198 -11.34 15.56 27.10
N GLY A 199 -11.71 14.75 28.08
CA GLY A 199 -10.79 13.80 28.73
C GLY A 199 -10.18 12.81 27.75
N HIS A 200 -10.99 12.20 26.88
CA HIS A 200 -10.48 11.34 25.80
C HIS A 200 -9.63 12.11 24.78
N ARG A 201 -10.02 13.35 24.45
CA ARG A 201 -9.28 14.20 23.52
C ARG A 201 -7.90 14.58 24.07
N ALA A 202 -7.77 14.87 25.35
CA ALA A 202 -6.49 15.19 25.98
C ALA A 202 -5.51 13.99 25.91
N GLN A 203 -6.00 12.78 26.16
CA GLN A 203 -5.20 11.55 26.04
C GLN A 203 -4.79 11.27 24.59
N GLU A 204 -5.71 11.47 23.64
CA GLU A 204 -5.43 11.37 22.20
C GLU A 204 -4.32 12.37 21.79
N CYS A 205 -4.43 13.63 22.20
CA CYS A 205 -3.45 14.67 21.89
C CYS A 205 -2.07 14.40 22.52
N ALA A 206 -2.01 13.93 23.77
CA ALA A 206 -0.75 13.58 24.43
C ALA A 206 -0.03 12.42 23.73
N ALA A 207 -0.78 11.39 23.33
CA ALA A 207 -0.25 10.27 22.55
C ALA A 207 0.20 10.73 21.15
N LEU A 208 -0.57 11.60 20.49
CA LEU A 208 -0.23 12.18 19.19
C LEU A 208 1.06 13.01 19.25
N SER A 209 1.23 13.85 20.29
CA SER A 209 2.46 14.61 20.51
C SER A 209 3.68 13.68 20.64
N SER A 210 3.54 12.57 21.36
CA SER A 210 4.62 11.57 21.49
C SER A 210 5.00 10.94 20.14
N VAL A 211 4.02 10.66 19.28
CA VAL A 211 4.28 10.19 17.90
C VAL A 211 5.01 11.24 17.09
N MET A 212 4.57 12.50 17.15
CA MET A 212 5.19 13.61 16.43
C MET A 212 6.66 13.79 16.84
N VAL A 213 6.98 13.73 18.13
CA VAL A 213 8.35 13.83 18.63
C VAL A 213 9.23 12.70 18.05
N ILE A 214 8.74 11.46 18.05
CA ILE A 214 9.46 10.32 17.45
C ILE A 214 9.65 10.53 15.94
N GLY A 215 8.62 11.00 15.24
CA GLY A 215 8.67 11.29 13.80
C GLY A 215 9.69 12.38 13.45
N VAL A 216 9.75 13.45 14.25
CA VAL A 216 10.76 14.53 14.09
C VAL A 216 12.17 13.98 14.29
N ILE A 217 12.41 13.20 15.34
CA ILE A 217 13.71 12.58 15.60
C ILE A 217 14.11 11.65 14.45
N SER A 218 13.19 10.81 13.97
CA SER A 218 13.45 9.91 12.84
C SER A 218 13.79 10.68 11.57
N THR A 219 13.03 11.73 11.26
CA THR A 219 13.28 12.59 10.08
C THR A 219 14.62 13.32 10.18
N ALA A 220 14.99 13.81 11.37
CA ALA A 220 16.27 14.45 11.62
C ALA A 220 17.45 13.48 11.39
N ILE A 221 17.35 12.23 11.88
CA ILE A 221 18.37 11.19 11.66
C ILE A 221 18.53 10.90 10.16
N VAL A 222 17.42 10.70 9.45
CA VAL A 222 17.44 10.42 8.00
C VAL A 222 18.04 11.61 7.22
N SER A 223 17.73 12.83 7.63
CA SER A 223 18.26 14.04 7.00
C SER A 223 19.74 14.26 7.30
N ALA A 224 20.22 13.86 8.49
CA ALA A 224 21.62 13.98 8.89
C ALA A 224 22.52 12.89 8.27
N THR A 225 21.95 11.73 7.94
CA THR A 225 22.64 10.56 7.37
C THR A 225 23.56 10.88 6.17
N PRO A 226 23.12 11.58 5.10
CA PRO A 226 24.00 11.92 3.96
C PRO A 226 25.28 12.66 4.36
N TYR A 227 25.15 13.60 5.30
CA TYR A 227 26.27 14.43 5.74
C TYR A 227 27.25 13.63 6.60
N LEU A 228 26.73 12.80 7.51
CA LEU A 228 27.56 11.93 8.35
C LEU A 228 28.31 10.88 7.51
N VAL A 229 27.63 10.26 6.54
CA VAL A 229 28.26 9.30 5.62
C VAL A 229 29.39 9.98 4.83
N SER A 230 29.12 11.16 4.25
CA SER A 230 30.12 11.90 3.49
C SER A 230 31.34 12.29 4.34
N LEU A 231 31.10 12.80 5.55
CA LEU A 231 32.15 13.16 6.50
C LEU A 231 33.02 11.96 6.85
N CYS A 232 32.41 10.84 7.27
CA CYS A 232 33.13 9.62 7.64
C CYS A 232 33.91 9.01 6.46
N SER A 233 33.34 9.02 5.25
CA SER A 233 34.01 8.50 4.06
C SER A 233 35.22 9.34 3.66
N PHE A 234 35.12 10.66 3.68
CA PHE A 234 36.26 11.53 3.35
C PHE A 234 37.34 11.52 4.44
N THR A 235 36.96 11.48 5.73
CA THR A 235 37.95 11.37 6.81
C THR A 235 38.69 10.02 6.77
N ALA A 236 37.98 8.92 6.53
CA ALA A 236 38.60 7.61 6.34
C ALA A 236 39.52 7.57 5.12
N PHE A 237 39.13 8.19 4.01
CA PHE A 237 39.94 8.27 2.79
C PHE A 237 41.27 8.99 3.03
N LEU A 238 41.25 10.11 3.77
CA LEU A 238 42.46 10.86 4.13
C LEU A 238 43.35 10.12 5.15
N TYR A 239 42.78 9.34 6.05
CA TYR A 239 43.53 8.63 7.09
C TYR A 239 44.21 7.34 6.60
N MET A 240 43.70 6.71 5.54
CA MET A 240 44.18 5.39 5.10
C MET A 240 45.55 5.43 4.39
N SER A 241 45.92 6.57 3.76
CA SER A 241 47.22 6.73 3.11
C SER A 241 47.52 8.21 2.88
N ASP A 242 48.75 8.64 3.17
CA ASP A 242 49.22 10.00 2.91
C ASP A 242 49.26 10.37 1.41
N GLN A 243 49.12 9.38 0.52
CA GLN A 243 49.05 9.59 -0.94
C GLN A 243 47.62 9.90 -1.44
N ASN A 244 46.61 9.78 -0.59
CA ASN A 244 45.21 10.01 -0.96
C ASN A 244 44.88 11.50 -0.99
N ILE A 245 45.10 12.15 -2.13
CA ILE A 245 44.72 13.55 -2.33
C ILE A 245 43.23 13.63 -2.68
N LEU A 246 42.48 14.37 -1.87
CA LEU A 246 41.07 14.66 -2.08
C LEU A 246 40.91 15.81 -3.08
N ASP A 247 40.94 15.47 -4.37
CA ASP A 247 40.72 16.44 -5.44
C ASP A 247 39.25 16.90 -5.49
N PRO A 248 38.98 18.14 -5.94
CA PRO A 248 37.62 18.65 -6.12
C PRO A 248 36.74 17.70 -6.94
N ASN A 249 37.31 17.08 -7.98
CA ASN A 249 36.59 16.11 -8.80
C ASN A 249 36.11 14.90 -7.98
N LYS A 250 37.03 14.23 -7.26
CA LYS A 250 36.72 13.08 -6.40
C LYS A 250 35.68 13.45 -5.33
N ALA A 251 35.79 14.64 -4.73
CA ALA A 251 34.87 15.12 -3.71
C ALA A 251 33.45 15.36 -4.26
N PHE A 252 33.31 16.14 -5.35
CA PHE A 252 32.01 16.48 -5.92
C PHE A 252 31.29 15.26 -6.51
N VAL A 253 32.01 14.39 -7.22
CA VAL A 253 31.44 13.17 -7.82
C VAL A 253 30.96 12.21 -6.73
N SER A 254 31.77 12.00 -5.67
CA SER A 254 31.39 11.14 -4.54
C SER A 254 30.18 11.67 -3.78
N LEU A 255 30.11 12.99 -3.54
CA LEU A 255 28.98 13.61 -2.84
C LEU A 255 27.67 13.48 -3.64
N LEU A 256 27.73 13.62 -4.96
CA LEU A 256 26.57 13.37 -5.82
C LEU A 256 26.13 11.91 -5.81
N LEU A 257 27.08 10.97 -5.87
CA LEU A 257 26.81 9.53 -5.79
C LEU A 257 26.14 9.16 -4.46
N PHE A 258 26.62 9.69 -3.33
CA PHE A 258 25.99 9.48 -2.02
C PHE A 258 24.55 10.01 -1.99
N ASN A 259 24.31 11.21 -2.51
CA ASN A 259 22.97 11.79 -2.57
C ASN A 259 22.00 10.97 -3.43
N ILE A 260 22.46 10.46 -4.58
CA ILE A 260 21.65 9.57 -5.43
C ILE A 260 21.34 8.25 -4.71
N LEU A 261 22.31 7.69 -3.98
CA LEU A 261 22.16 6.40 -3.29
C LEU A 261 21.27 6.46 -2.03
N ASN A 262 21.22 7.62 -1.37
CA ASN A 262 20.39 7.81 -0.18
C ASN A 262 18.88 7.64 -0.46
N GLY A 263 18.42 8.03 -1.65
CA GLY A 263 17.02 7.85 -2.04
C GLY A 263 16.57 6.38 -2.02
N PRO A 264 17.25 5.46 -2.72
CA PRO A 264 16.99 4.03 -2.65
C PRO A 264 17.20 3.43 -1.25
N ILE A 265 18.27 3.78 -0.54
CA ILE A 265 18.60 3.21 0.79
C ILE A 265 17.46 3.47 1.78
N THR A 266 16.90 4.68 1.81
CA THR A 266 15.80 5.04 2.71
C THR A 266 14.48 4.35 2.35
N LYS A 267 14.31 3.91 1.10
CA LYS A 267 13.10 3.22 0.61
C LYS A 267 13.14 1.70 0.80
N ILE A 268 14.31 1.09 0.97
CA ILE A 268 14.45 -0.38 1.15
C ILE A 268 13.70 -0.89 2.40
N PRO A 269 13.83 -0.27 3.60
CA PRO A 269 13.16 -0.81 4.78
C PRO A 269 11.62 -0.84 4.66
N PRO A 270 10.94 0.22 4.15
CA PRO A 270 9.51 0.15 3.84
C PRO A 270 9.14 -0.93 2.81
N LEU A 271 9.99 -1.23 1.82
CA LEU A 271 9.72 -2.28 0.82
C LEU A 271 9.67 -3.67 1.43
N VAL A 272 10.54 -3.96 2.41
CA VAL A 272 10.50 -5.22 3.16
C VAL A 272 9.16 -5.35 3.89
N THR A 273 8.77 -4.31 4.63
CA THR A 273 7.46 -4.28 5.32
C THR A 273 6.30 -4.47 4.34
N CYS A 274 6.29 -3.76 3.21
CA CYS A 274 5.27 -3.90 2.16
C CYS A 274 5.20 -5.33 1.60
N THR A 275 6.33 -6.01 1.43
CA THR A 275 6.38 -7.39 0.93
C THR A 275 5.73 -8.35 1.91
N ILE A 276 6.04 -8.21 3.20
CA ILE A 276 5.45 -9.06 4.23
C ILE A 276 3.94 -8.77 4.35
N LEU A 277 3.53 -7.50 4.29
CA LEU A 277 2.12 -7.07 4.29
C LEU A 277 1.36 -7.66 3.11
N CYS A 278 1.96 -7.62 1.92
CA CYS A 278 1.40 -8.21 0.71
C CYS A 278 1.19 -9.72 0.90
N ARG A 279 2.18 -10.43 1.45
CA ARG A 279 2.09 -11.88 1.72
C ARG A 279 0.92 -12.23 2.64
N VAL A 280 0.74 -11.49 3.74
CA VAL A 280 -0.36 -11.76 4.68
C VAL A 280 -1.72 -11.37 4.10
N SER A 281 -1.79 -10.27 3.34
CA SER A 281 -3.00 -9.88 2.62
C SER A 281 -3.41 -10.93 1.59
N VAL A 282 -2.47 -11.44 0.79
CA VAL A 282 -2.68 -12.56 -0.14
C VAL A 282 -3.18 -13.81 0.58
N LYS A 283 -2.57 -14.18 1.71
CA LYS A 283 -3.02 -15.33 2.52
C LYS A 283 -4.49 -15.19 2.94
N ARG A 284 -4.89 -13.99 3.39
CA ARG A 284 -6.28 -13.71 3.80
C ARG A 284 -7.24 -13.75 2.62
N MET A 285 -6.88 -13.11 1.50
CA MET A 285 -7.69 -13.16 0.27
C MET A 285 -7.87 -14.59 -0.21
N ASN A 286 -6.82 -15.41 -0.20
CA ASN A 286 -6.92 -16.83 -0.55
C ASN A 286 -7.84 -17.58 0.43
N SER A 287 -7.75 -17.33 1.73
CA SER A 287 -8.63 -17.94 2.72
C SER A 287 -10.10 -17.60 2.48
N PHE A 288 -10.39 -16.36 2.10
CA PHE A 288 -11.75 -15.91 1.79
C PHE A 288 -12.26 -16.51 0.48
N LEU A 289 -11.46 -16.47 -0.59
CA LEU A 289 -11.87 -16.99 -1.92
C LEU A 289 -12.05 -18.51 -1.95
N ASN A 290 -11.38 -19.22 -1.04
CA ASN A 290 -11.54 -20.65 -0.84
C ASN A 290 -12.56 -21.00 0.26
N ALA A 291 -13.26 -20.02 0.82
CA ALA A 291 -14.35 -20.30 1.74
C ALA A 291 -15.47 -21.06 1.02
N ASN A 292 -16.20 -21.87 1.80
CA ASN A 292 -17.35 -22.61 1.28
C ASN A 292 -18.42 -21.63 0.84
N GLU A 293 -18.85 -21.74 -0.41
CA GLU A 293 -19.98 -20.98 -0.95
C GLU A 293 -21.25 -21.81 -0.77
N VAL A 294 -22.39 -21.12 -0.61
CA VAL A 294 -23.68 -21.79 -0.55
C VAL A 294 -23.96 -22.40 -1.92
N ASN A 295 -24.25 -23.69 -1.97
CA ASN A 295 -24.60 -24.33 -3.22
C ASN A 295 -26.03 -23.93 -3.62
N GLU A 296 -26.16 -23.18 -4.71
CA GLU A 296 -27.46 -22.72 -5.22
C GLU A 296 -28.36 -23.88 -5.64
N SER A 297 -27.80 -25.09 -5.86
CA SER A 297 -28.58 -26.30 -6.17
C SER A 297 -29.37 -26.89 -5.00
N PHE A 298 -29.23 -26.35 -3.78
CA PHE A 298 -30.01 -26.83 -2.62
C PHE A 298 -31.48 -26.40 -2.66
N VAL A 299 -31.82 -25.38 -3.46
CA VAL A 299 -33.19 -24.91 -3.64
C VAL A 299 -33.58 -25.05 -5.11
N ASP A 300 -34.61 -25.86 -5.37
CA ASP A 300 -35.17 -26.02 -6.71
C ASP A 300 -36.07 -24.82 -7.05
N HIS A 301 -35.62 -23.97 -7.98
CA HIS A 301 -36.44 -22.89 -8.54
C HIS A 301 -37.15 -23.35 -9.81
N LYS A 302 -38.29 -24.03 -9.66
CA LYS A 302 -39.12 -24.49 -10.78
C LYS A 302 -40.27 -23.49 -11.04
N PRO A 303 -40.33 -22.85 -12.23
CA PRO A 303 -41.44 -21.96 -12.56
C PRO A 303 -42.76 -22.74 -12.68
N ASN A 304 -43.89 -22.11 -12.32
CA ASN A 304 -45.26 -22.65 -12.46
C ASN A 304 -45.63 -23.88 -11.59
N GLN A 305 -45.12 -23.97 -10.36
CA GLN A 305 -45.66 -24.94 -9.38
C GLN A 305 -46.95 -24.42 -8.72
N ARG A 306 -47.88 -25.35 -8.46
CA ARG A 306 -49.19 -25.07 -7.82
C ARG A 306 -49.03 -24.60 -6.37
N THR A 307 -48.00 -25.11 -5.68
CA THR A 307 -47.58 -24.73 -4.34
C THR A 307 -46.19 -24.06 -4.41
N PRO A 308 -46.10 -22.73 -4.18
CA PRO A 308 -44.86 -21.97 -4.38
C PRO A 308 -43.73 -22.30 -3.38
N ILE A 309 -44.05 -22.80 -2.18
CA ILE A 309 -43.05 -23.16 -1.17
C ILE A 309 -43.38 -24.54 -0.63
N ILE A 310 -42.44 -25.47 -0.77
CA ILE A 310 -42.52 -26.84 -0.26
C ILE A 310 -41.20 -27.17 0.43
N VAL A 311 -41.27 -27.50 1.71
CA VAL A 311 -40.16 -28.04 2.49
C VAL A 311 -40.60 -29.39 3.02
N LYS A 312 -39.89 -30.46 2.66
CA LYS A 312 -40.16 -31.83 3.13
C LYS A 312 -38.95 -32.38 3.86
N ASN A 313 -39.14 -32.79 5.11
CA ASN A 313 -38.12 -33.33 6.00
C ASN A 313 -36.85 -32.47 6.03
N GLY A 314 -37.01 -31.15 5.99
CA GLY A 314 -35.91 -30.20 5.95
C GLY A 314 -35.20 -30.11 7.30
N SER A 315 -33.89 -30.28 7.30
CA SER A 315 -33.03 -30.01 8.47
C SER A 315 -31.96 -29.00 8.10
N PHE A 316 -31.85 -27.92 8.89
CA PHE A 316 -31.01 -26.77 8.58
C PHE A 316 -30.03 -26.49 9.72
N LYS A 317 -28.79 -26.17 9.35
CA LYS A 317 -27.70 -25.83 10.27
C LYS A 317 -26.87 -24.66 9.73
N TRP A 318 -26.33 -23.84 10.62
CA TRP A 318 -25.50 -22.68 10.27
C TRP A 318 -24.04 -23.04 10.03
N ASP A 319 -23.48 -23.93 10.86
CA ASP A 319 -22.10 -24.39 10.75
C ASP A 319 -22.07 -25.88 10.44
N ASN A 320 -21.20 -26.29 9.51
CA ASN A 320 -20.97 -27.68 9.20
C ASN A 320 -20.39 -28.46 10.39
N ASN A 321 -19.65 -27.77 11.27
CA ASN A 321 -19.03 -28.36 12.46
C ASN A 321 -19.99 -28.55 13.64
N CYS A 322 -21.19 -27.97 13.57
CA CYS A 322 -22.20 -28.20 14.60
C CYS A 322 -22.91 -29.52 14.30
N ASN A 323 -22.86 -30.46 15.25
CA ASN A 323 -23.52 -31.76 15.11
C ASN A 323 -25.05 -31.63 15.12
N ASP A 324 -25.57 -30.60 15.79
CA ASP A 324 -27.00 -30.37 15.90
C ASP A 324 -27.53 -29.40 14.85
N SER A 325 -28.58 -29.83 14.15
CA SER A 325 -29.37 -28.94 13.28
C SER A 325 -30.25 -28.02 14.12
N VAL A 326 -30.29 -26.74 13.78
CA VAL A 326 -31.10 -25.72 14.48
C VAL A 326 -32.58 -25.91 14.18
N LEU A 327 -32.89 -26.21 12.92
CA LEU A 327 -34.22 -26.61 12.49
C LEU A 327 -34.15 -28.08 12.10
N LYS A 328 -35.02 -28.92 12.68
CA LYS A 328 -35.08 -30.37 12.44
C LYS A 328 -36.48 -30.75 11.98
N ASN A 329 -36.56 -31.62 10.98
CA ASN A 329 -37.82 -32.23 10.50
C ASN A 329 -38.90 -31.21 10.11
N ILE A 330 -38.51 -30.13 9.44
CA ILE A 330 -39.46 -29.12 8.95
C ILE A 330 -40.23 -29.68 7.76
N ASN A 331 -41.56 -29.70 7.88
CA ASN A 331 -42.50 -30.09 6.85
C ASN A 331 -43.51 -28.94 6.68
N ILE A 332 -43.37 -28.16 5.61
CA ILE A 332 -44.21 -26.98 5.36
C ILE A 332 -44.57 -26.97 3.87
N GLU A 333 -45.86 -26.79 3.59
CA GLU A 333 -46.39 -26.52 2.25
C GLU A 333 -47.22 -25.24 2.33
N ILE A 334 -46.91 -24.25 1.48
CA ILE A 334 -47.62 -22.98 1.43
C ILE A 334 -48.25 -22.85 0.04
N GLU A 335 -49.57 -22.66 0.01
CA GLU A 335 -50.33 -22.48 -1.21
C GLU A 335 -50.19 -21.06 -1.77
N SER A 336 -50.40 -20.93 -3.08
CA SER A 336 -50.40 -19.62 -3.74
C SER A 336 -51.51 -18.73 -3.18
N GLN A 337 -51.25 -17.42 -3.09
CA GLN A 337 -52.20 -16.41 -2.60
C GLN A 337 -52.67 -16.58 -1.14
N SER A 338 -51.85 -17.23 -0.30
CA SER A 338 -52.13 -17.35 1.13
C SER A 338 -51.34 -16.34 1.97
N LEU A 339 -51.96 -15.84 3.06
CA LEU A 339 -51.29 -15.04 4.10
C LEU A 339 -50.96 -15.96 5.28
N VAL A 340 -49.67 -16.18 5.53
CA VAL A 340 -49.19 -17.09 6.58
C VAL A 340 -48.48 -16.30 7.67
N ALA A 341 -48.79 -16.61 8.93
CA ALA A 341 -48.12 -16.06 10.11
C ALA A 341 -47.25 -17.15 10.78
N VAL A 342 -46.06 -16.76 11.24
CA VAL A 342 -45.18 -17.61 12.05
C VAL A 342 -45.14 -17.05 13.46
N VAL A 343 -45.47 -17.88 14.45
CA VAL A 343 -45.48 -17.49 15.86
C VAL A 343 -44.52 -18.39 16.62
N GLY A 344 -43.73 -17.81 17.52
CA GLY A 344 -42.74 -18.53 18.31
C GLY A 344 -42.21 -17.70 19.45
N ARG A 345 -41.47 -18.34 20.35
CA ARG A 345 -40.75 -17.67 21.44
C ARG A 345 -39.53 -16.94 20.84
N VAL A 346 -39.40 -15.65 21.17
CA VAL A 346 -38.26 -14.80 20.77
C VAL A 346 -37.06 -15.09 21.66
#